data_AF-A0A832JDT6-F1
#
_entry.id   AF-A0A832JDT6-F1
#
_cell.length_a   1.000
_cell.length_b   1.000
_cell.length_c   1.000
_cell.angle_alpha   90.00
_cell.angle_beta   90.00
_cell.angle_gamma   90.00
#
_symmetry.space_group_name_H-M   'P 1'
#
loop_
_entity.id
_entity.type
_entity.pdbx_description
1 polymer ?
#
loop_
_entity_poly.entity_id
_entity_poly.type
_entity_poly.pdbx_seq_one_letter_code
_entity_poly.pdbx_strand_id
1 'polypeptide(L)'
;MEEARRFYKATFPRRVQPRLLLDAVRQVEVHRQEGHRVVILTGAPQVWAEPLAEFLRVDALLASQLEVKEGRFTGRLAEPPLVGVEKARQARRYAKEHGIHLAQSFAYADSISDAPLLEAVGHPVAVNPDPCLKRLAVKRGWKIVRFR
;
A
#
# COMPACT_ATOMS: atom_id res chain seq x y z
N MET A 1 -4.46 -5.67 22.00
CA MET A 1 -4.10 -5.99 20.59
C MET A 1 -5.15 -6.81 19.88
N GLU A 2 -5.45 -8.00 20.40
CA GLU A 2 -6.30 -8.99 19.72
C GLU A 2 -7.76 -8.54 19.58
N GLU A 3 -8.27 -7.79 20.55
CA GLU A 3 -9.59 -7.17 20.48
C GLU A 3 -9.71 -6.18 19.31
N ALA A 4 -8.71 -5.32 19.10
CA ALA A 4 -8.68 -4.39 17.97
C ALA A 4 -8.66 -5.14 16.64
N ARG A 5 -7.81 -6.17 16.51
CA ARG A 5 -7.75 -7.02 15.32
C ARG A 5 -9.10 -7.67 15.03
N ARG A 6 -9.75 -8.23 16.07
CA ARG A 6 -11.09 -8.82 15.97
C ARG A 6 -12.13 -7.81 15.50
N PHE A 7 -12.10 -6.59 16.06
CA PHE A 7 -13.01 -5.51 15.68
C PHE A 7 -12.86 -5.11 14.21
N TYR A 8 -11.63 -4.85 13.74
CA TYR A 8 -11.40 -4.46 12.34
C TYR A 8 -11.74 -5.59 11.37
N LYS A 9 -11.42 -6.84 11.70
CA LYS A 9 -11.81 -7.99 10.90
C LYS A 9 -13.34 -8.15 10.81
N ALA A 10 -14.05 -8.00 11.93
CA ALA A 10 -15.51 -8.12 11.97
C ALA A 10 -16.22 -6.98 11.23
N THR A 11 -15.67 -5.77 11.24
CA THR A 11 -16.28 -4.59 10.59
C THR A 11 -15.92 -4.43 9.12
N PHE A 12 -14.82 -5.05 8.66
CA PHE A 12 -14.33 -4.95 7.29
C PHE A 12 -15.41 -5.23 6.21
N PRO A 13 -16.17 -6.35 6.25
CA PRO A 13 -17.13 -6.66 5.18
C PRO A 13 -18.26 -5.64 5.04
N ARG A 14 -18.62 -4.96 6.14
CA ARG A 14 -19.74 -3.99 6.18
C ARG A 14 -19.29 -2.56 5.92
N ARG A 15 -18.06 -2.19 6.28
CA ARG A 15 -17.59 -0.79 6.24
C ARG A 15 -16.54 -0.49 5.19
N VAL A 16 -15.69 -1.45 4.86
CA VAL A 16 -14.53 -1.25 3.97
C VAL A 16 -14.77 -1.94 2.63
N GLN A 17 -15.13 -3.23 2.64
CA GLN A 17 -15.31 -4.03 1.42
C GLN A 17 -16.27 -3.38 0.39
N PRO A 18 -17.42 -2.79 0.77
CA PRO A 18 -18.34 -2.17 -0.21
C PRO A 18 -17.79 -0.89 -0.85
N ARG A 19 -16.68 -0.35 -0.35
CA ARG A 19 -16.03 0.87 -0.83
C ARG A 19 -14.75 0.60 -1.62
N LEU A 20 -14.41 -0.67 -1.83
CA LEU A 20 -13.27 -1.03 -2.65
C LEU A 20 -13.55 -0.64 -4.10
N LEU A 21 -12.56 -0.03 -4.73
CA LEU A 21 -12.58 0.21 -6.17
C LEU A 21 -12.44 -1.14 -6.86
N LEU A 22 -13.47 -1.57 -7.59
CA LEU A 22 -13.48 -2.86 -8.27
C LEU A 22 -12.36 -2.97 -9.30
N ASP A 23 -12.01 -1.86 -9.95
CA ASP A 23 -10.89 -1.83 -10.88
C ASP A 23 -9.54 -2.06 -10.18
N ALA A 24 -9.38 -1.60 -8.93
CA ALA A 24 -8.18 -1.87 -8.14
C ALA A 24 -8.09 -3.36 -7.76
N VAL A 25 -9.22 -3.97 -7.37
CA VAL A 25 -9.30 -5.41 -7.06
C VAL A 25 -8.95 -6.23 -8.30
N ARG A 26 -9.48 -5.86 -9.47
CA ARG A 26 -9.14 -6.50 -10.74
C ARG A 26 -7.67 -6.34 -11.11
N GLN A 27 -7.08 -5.16 -10.87
CA GLN A 27 -5.66 -4.93 -11.16
C GLN A 27 -4.76 -5.82 -10.29
N VAL A 28 -5.09 -6.00 -9.01
CA VAL A 28 -4.40 -6.97 -8.13
C VAL A 28 -4.49 -8.38 -8.71
N GLU A 29 -5.66 -8.77 -9.21
CA GLU A 29 -5.86 -10.08 -9.83
C GLU A 29 -5.02 -10.27 -11.10
N VAL A 30 -4.94 -9.26 -11.96
CA VAL A 30 -4.09 -9.27 -13.16
C VAL A 30 -2.64 -9.54 -12.78
N HIS A 31 -2.10 -8.81 -11.80
CA HIS A 31 -0.72 -9.03 -11.36
C HIS A 31 -0.50 -10.46 -10.84
N ARG A 32 -1.46 -10.97 -10.08
CA ARG A 32 -1.40 -12.33 -9.54
C ARG A 32 -1.40 -13.38 -10.66
N GLN A 33 -2.21 -13.20 -11.70
CA GLN A 33 -2.26 -14.09 -12.87
C GLN A 33 -0.98 -14.03 -13.71
N GLU A 34 -0.31 -12.89 -13.74
CA GLU A 34 0.99 -12.70 -14.38
C GLU A 34 2.17 -13.26 -13.53
N GLY A 35 1.88 -13.84 -12.36
CA GLY A 35 2.90 -14.39 -11.47
C GLY A 35 3.69 -13.33 -10.69
N HIS A 36 3.21 -12.09 -10.67
CA HIS A 36 3.82 -11.03 -9.88
C HIS A 36 3.57 -11.25 -8.39
N ARG A 37 4.57 -10.89 -7.57
CA ARG A 37 4.40 -10.72 -6.13
C ARG A 37 3.65 -9.43 -5.84
N VAL A 38 2.56 -9.52 -5.08
CA VAL A 38 1.70 -8.38 -4.72
C VAL A 38 1.95 -7.96 -3.28
N VAL A 39 2.24 -6.68 -3.07
CA VAL A 39 2.56 -6.11 -1.76
C VAL A 39 1.68 -4.89 -1.50
N ILE A 40 1.06 -4.81 -0.32
CA ILE A 40 0.45 -3.56 0.16
C ILE A 40 1.51 -2.80 0.94
N LEU A 41 1.79 -1.56 0.52
CA LEU A 41 2.69 -0.64 1.21
C LEU A 41 1.90 0.60 1.63
N THR A 42 1.69 0.79 2.93
CA THR A 42 0.75 1.80 3.44
C THR A 42 1.24 2.47 4.72
N GLY A 43 0.92 3.76 4.87
CA GLY A 43 1.12 4.48 6.13
C GLY A 43 0.06 4.16 7.20
N ALA A 44 -1.01 3.44 6.83
CA ALA A 44 -2.03 3.01 7.78
C ALA A 44 -1.44 2.02 8.81
N PRO A 45 -1.92 2.04 10.07
CA PRO A 45 -1.60 1.02 11.05
C PRO A 45 -1.86 -0.40 10.53
N GLN A 46 -0.93 -1.33 10.81
CA GLN A 46 -1.03 -2.72 10.36
C GLN A 46 -2.39 -3.34 10.71
N VAL A 47 -2.86 -3.16 11.96
CA VAL A 47 -4.13 -3.71 12.45
C VAL A 47 -5.36 -3.26 11.65
N TRP A 48 -5.26 -2.13 10.92
CA TRP A 48 -6.33 -1.65 10.03
C TRP A 48 -6.24 -2.23 8.63
N ALA A 49 -5.01 -2.42 8.12
CA ALA A 49 -4.75 -2.90 6.77
C ALA A 49 -4.78 -4.43 6.65
N GLU A 50 -4.57 -5.16 7.75
CA GLU A 50 -4.57 -6.63 7.78
C GLU A 50 -5.82 -7.27 7.15
N PRO A 51 -7.06 -6.87 7.48
CA PRO A 51 -8.24 -7.47 6.85
C PRO A 51 -8.29 -7.27 5.33
N LEU A 52 -7.79 -6.14 4.84
CA LEU A 52 -7.70 -5.87 3.40
C LEU A 52 -6.63 -6.76 2.75
N ALA A 53 -5.47 -6.89 3.37
CA ALA A 53 -4.39 -7.76 2.91
C ALA A 53 -4.84 -9.23 2.83
N GLU A 54 -5.53 -9.70 3.87
CA GLU A 54 -6.14 -11.05 3.91
C GLU A 54 -7.20 -11.22 2.81
N PHE A 55 -8.09 -10.22 2.62
CA PHE A 55 -9.13 -10.27 1.59
C PHE A 55 -8.57 -10.32 0.17
N LEU A 56 -7.56 -9.49 -0.12
CA LEU A 56 -6.90 -9.43 -1.43
C LEU A 56 -5.87 -10.53 -1.64
N ARG A 57 -5.54 -11.31 -0.60
CA ARG A 57 -4.56 -12.41 -0.62
C ARG A 57 -3.19 -11.95 -1.14
N VAL A 58 -2.73 -10.81 -0.64
CA VAL A 58 -1.42 -10.26 -1.00
C VAL A 58 -0.30 -11.03 -0.31
N ASP A 59 0.89 -11.05 -0.93
CA ASP A 59 2.04 -11.79 -0.41
C ASP A 59 2.68 -11.11 0.81
N ALA A 60 2.58 -9.78 0.90
CA ALA A 60 3.11 -9.02 2.03
C ALA A 60 2.33 -7.75 2.31
N LEU A 61 2.37 -7.35 3.58
CA LEU A 61 1.85 -6.09 4.10
C LEU A 61 2.99 -5.33 4.79
N LEU A 62 3.39 -4.20 4.20
CA LEU A 62 4.32 -3.25 4.76
C LEU A 62 3.50 -2.06 5.28
N ALA A 63 3.27 -2.03 6.59
CA ALA A 63 2.37 -1.08 7.23
C ALA A 63 3.01 -0.45 8.48
N SER A 64 2.48 0.70 8.90
CA SER A 64 2.92 1.37 10.13
C SER A 64 2.68 0.50 11.35
N GLN A 65 3.70 0.33 12.18
CA GLN A 65 3.61 -0.40 13.44
C GLN A 65 3.24 0.54 14.59
N LEU A 66 2.21 0.18 15.36
CA LEU A 66 1.87 0.87 16.59
C LEU A 66 2.70 0.33 17.75
N GLU A 67 3.20 1.20 18.62
CA GLU A 67 3.93 0.79 19.83
C GLU A 67 2.97 0.11 20.80
N VAL A 68 3.41 -1.03 21.34
CA VAL A 68 2.67 -1.84 22.31
C VAL A 68 3.49 -1.94 23.58
N LYS A 69 2.87 -1.61 24.72
CA LYS A 69 3.41 -1.88 26.06
C LYS A 69 2.34 -2.59 26.87
N GLU A 70 2.73 -3.68 27.53
CA GLU A 70 1.84 -4.46 28.41
C GLU A 70 0.52 -4.86 27.70
N GLY A 71 0.63 -5.25 26.42
CA GLY A 71 -0.51 -5.67 25.59
C GLY A 71 -1.45 -4.56 25.10
N ARG A 72 -1.13 -3.29 25.41
CA ARG A 72 -1.94 -2.10 25.05
C ARG A 72 -1.19 -1.21 24.07
N PHE A 73 -1.94 -0.61 23.15
CA PHE A 73 -1.41 0.45 22.29
C PHE A 73 -1.08 1.68 23.14
N THR A 74 0.10 2.25 22.97
CA THR A 74 0.52 3.46 23.70
C THR A 74 0.02 4.75 23.04
N GLY A 75 -0.52 4.67 21.83
CA GLY A 75 -0.86 5.81 20.98
C GLY A 75 0.31 6.34 20.14
N ARG A 76 1.52 5.75 20.28
CA ARG A 76 2.69 6.09 19.45
C ARG A 76 2.92 5.06 18.36
N LEU A 77 3.71 5.44 17.35
CA LEU A 77 4.27 4.50 16.39
C LEU A 77 5.51 3.83 16.99
N ALA A 78 5.73 2.55 16.66
CA ALA A 78 6.93 1.82 17.04
C ALA A 78 8.15 2.18 16.16
N GLU A 79 7.88 2.69 14.96
CA GLU A 79 8.86 3.08 13.95
C GLU A 79 8.51 4.48 13.39
N PRO A 80 9.43 5.15 12.67
CA PRO A 80 9.10 6.37 11.95
C PRO A 80 7.87 6.20 11.04
N PRO A 81 7.06 7.26 10.83
CA PRO A 81 5.88 7.19 9.98
C PRO A 81 6.20 6.67 8.57
N LEU A 82 5.47 5.65 8.12
CA LEU A 82 5.64 5.04 6.80
C LEU A 82 4.97 5.90 5.71
N VAL A 83 5.57 7.05 5.44
CA VAL A 83 5.09 8.06 4.48
C VAL A 83 6.25 8.61 3.67
N GLY A 84 5.98 9.14 2.47
CA GLY A 84 7.01 9.86 1.74
C GLY A 84 8.17 8.96 1.33
N VAL A 85 9.37 9.46 1.60
CA VAL A 85 10.64 8.78 1.36
C VAL A 85 10.76 7.44 2.09
N GLU A 86 10.04 7.26 3.22
CA GLU A 86 10.11 6.03 3.99
C GLU A 86 9.44 4.87 3.26
N LYS A 87 8.35 5.12 2.53
CA LYS A 87 7.75 4.10 1.65
C LYS A 87 8.73 3.65 0.57
N ALA A 88 9.45 4.57 -0.06
CA ALA A 88 10.47 4.23 -1.04
C ALA A 88 11.64 3.45 -0.42
N ARG A 89 12.04 3.78 0.81
CA ARG A 89 13.04 3.01 1.57
C ARG A 89 12.57 1.58 1.84
N GLN A 90 11.37 1.41 2.37
CA GLN A 90 10.82 0.09 2.67
C GLN A 90 10.62 -0.76 1.41
N ALA A 91 10.16 -0.17 0.30
CA ALA A 91 10.08 -0.87 -0.98
C ALA A 91 11.46 -1.38 -1.45
N ARG A 92 12.50 -0.55 -1.38
CA ARG A 92 13.88 -0.94 -1.73
C ARG A 92 14.43 -2.03 -0.81
N ARG A 93 14.17 -1.91 0.50
CA ARG A 93 14.59 -2.91 1.49
C ARG A 93 13.93 -4.25 1.21
N TYR A 94 12.60 -4.27 1.11
CA TYR A 94 11.83 -5.47 0.82
C TYR A 94 12.26 -6.11 -0.50
N ALA A 95 12.46 -5.29 -1.54
CA ALA A 95 12.91 -5.77 -2.83
C ALA A 95 14.29 -6.43 -2.77
N LYS A 96 15.25 -5.81 -2.05
CA LYS A 96 16.58 -6.39 -1.83
C LYS A 96 16.51 -7.72 -1.10
N GLU A 97 15.72 -7.80 -0.02
CA GLU A 97 15.57 -9.02 0.79
C GLU A 97 14.95 -10.18 0.01
N HIS A 98 14.16 -9.89 -1.03
CA HIS A 98 13.44 -10.90 -1.82
C HIS A 98 13.95 -11.05 -3.26
N GLY A 99 15.07 -10.42 -3.63
CA GLY A 99 15.63 -10.49 -4.99
C GLY A 99 14.72 -9.88 -6.07
N ILE A 100 13.95 -8.84 -5.75
CA ILE A 100 13.01 -8.18 -6.67
C ILE A 100 13.70 -7.00 -7.35
N HIS A 101 13.55 -6.91 -8.67
CA HIS A 101 14.03 -5.77 -9.46
C HIS A 101 12.95 -4.67 -9.52
N LEU A 102 13.12 -3.58 -8.78
CA LEU A 102 12.16 -2.46 -8.80
C LEU A 102 12.00 -1.81 -10.18
N ALA A 103 13.04 -1.83 -11.00
CA ALA A 103 12.98 -1.36 -12.39
C ALA A 103 12.03 -2.18 -13.29
N GLN A 104 11.60 -3.37 -12.85
CA GLN A 104 10.59 -4.20 -13.51
C GLN A 104 9.29 -4.27 -12.70
N SER A 105 9.21 -3.51 -11.60
CA SER A 105 8.05 -3.52 -10.69
C SER A 105 7.07 -2.41 -11.02
N PHE A 106 5.85 -2.58 -10.52
CA PHE A 106 4.75 -1.63 -10.63
C PHE A 106 4.48 -1.00 -9.27
N ALA A 107 4.09 0.28 -9.26
CA ALA A 107 3.59 0.92 -8.05
C ALA A 107 2.37 1.77 -8.40
N TYR A 108 1.36 1.71 -7.54
CA TYR A 108 0.07 2.37 -7.70
C TYR A 108 -0.15 3.29 -6.51
N ALA A 109 -0.37 4.59 -6.74
CA ALA A 109 -0.63 5.54 -5.67
C ALA A 109 -1.46 6.74 -6.14
N ASP A 110 -2.14 7.39 -5.20
CA ASP A 110 -3.05 8.52 -5.42
C ASP A 110 -2.55 9.85 -4.85
N SER A 111 -1.60 9.81 -3.91
CA SER A 111 -1.08 10.99 -3.23
C SER A 111 0.30 11.42 -3.72
N ILE A 112 0.56 12.73 -3.76
CA ILE A 112 1.90 13.28 -4.01
C ILE A 112 2.94 12.81 -2.98
N SER A 113 2.49 12.43 -1.77
CA SER A 113 3.37 11.85 -0.76
C SER A 113 4.01 10.53 -1.21
N ASP A 114 3.45 9.85 -2.20
CA ASP A 114 3.98 8.60 -2.75
C ASP A 114 4.89 8.81 -3.97
N ALA A 115 5.16 10.06 -4.37
CA ALA A 115 6.06 10.35 -5.48
C ALA A 115 7.44 9.66 -5.34
N PRO A 116 8.10 9.62 -4.16
CA PRO A 116 9.37 8.90 -4.02
C PRO A 116 9.27 7.39 -4.29
N LEU A 117 8.11 6.78 -4.00
CA LEU A 117 7.86 5.36 -4.28
C LEU A 117 7.65 5.14 -5.78
N LEU A 118 6.83 5.99 -6.41
CA LEU A 118 6.58 5.93 -7.85
C LEU A 118 7.87 6.18 -8.66
N GLU A 119 8.74 7.08 -8.21
CA GLU A 119 10.06 7.31 -8.81
C GLU A 119 11.02 6.13 -8.65
N ALA A 120 10.77 5.23 -7.71
CA ALA A 120 11.66 4.09 -7.44
C ALA A 120 11.41 2.86 -8.32
N VAL A 121 10.29 2.82 -9.05
CA VAL A 121 9.89 1.66 -9.86
C VAL A 121 9.93 1.95 -11.36
N GLY A 122 9.98 0.89 -12.19
CA GLY A 122 9.96 1.02 -13.64
C GLY A 122 8.59 1.34 -14.23
N HIS A 123 7.52 0.92 -13.56
CA HIS A 123 6.14 1.07 -14.05
C HIS A 123 5.25 1.83 -13.05
N PRO A 124 5.47 3.15 -12.84
CA PRO A 124 4.64 3.95 -11.95
C PRO A 124 3.26 4.24 -12.55
N VAL A 125 2.23 4.11 -11.71
CA VAL A 125 0.84 4.39 -12.05
C VAL A 125 0.20 5.31 -11.02
N ALA A 126 -0.21 6.49 -11.47
CA ALA A 126 -0.98 7.43 -10.67
C ALA A 126 -2.48 7.07 -10.73
N VAL A 127 -3.04 6.57 -9.64
CA VAL A 127 -4.43 6.12 -9.54
C VAL A 127 -5.27 7.20 -8.90
N ASN A 128 -6.32 7.66 -9.58
CA ASN A 128 -7.19 8.71 -9.06
C ASN A 128 -6.43 9.92 -8.43
N PRO A 129 -5.33 10.42 -9.04
CA PRO A 129 -4.34 11.21 -8.32
C PRO A 129 -4.90 12.56 -7.85
N ASP A 130 -4.37 13.01 -6.70
CA ASP A 130 -4.51 14.38 -6.23
C ASP A 130 -3.94 15.40 -7.26
N PRO A 131 -4.29 16.70 -7.17
CA PRO A 131 -3.85 17.69 -8.14
C PRO A 131 -2.32 17.86 -8.26
N CYS A 132 -1.57 17.58 -7.19
CA CYS A 132 -0.11 17.67 -7.18
C CYS A 132 0.51 16.45 -7.87
N LEU A 133 0.07 15.24 -7.52
CA LEU A 133 0.52 14.00 -8.16
C LEU A 133 0.13 13.98 -9.63
N LYS A 134 -1.07 14.46 -9.99
CA LYS A 134 -1.49 14.57 -11.40
C LYS A 134 -0.51 15.41 -12.21
N ARG A 135 -0.11 16.58 -11.70
CA ARG A 135 0.86 17.46 -12.36
C ARG A 135 2.23 16.78 -12.53
N LEU A 136 2.70 16.10 -11.48
CA LEU A 136 3.95 15.35 -11.54
C LEU A 136 3.89 14.21 -12.55
N ALA A 137 2.83 13.41 -12.52
CA ALA A 137 2.62 12.29 -13.43
C ALA A 137 2.61 12.74 -14.90
N VAL A 138 1.91 13.84 -15.22
CA VAL A 138 1.94 14.43 -16.58
C VAL A 138 3.36 14.85 -16.96
N LYS A 139 4.07 15.56 -16.07
CA LYS A 139 5.46 16.01 -16.33
C LYS A 139 6.42 14.85 -16.56
N ARG A 140 6.22 13.72 -15.88
CA ARG A 140 7.09 12.53 -15.93
C ARG A 140 6.64 11.49 -16.96
N GLY A 141 5.50 11.69 -17.63
CA GLY A 141 4.92 10.71 -18.55
C GLY A 141 4.40 9.44 -17.87
N TRP A 142 4.05 9.50 -16.58
CA TRP A 142 3.51 8.36 -15.86
C TRP A 142 2.08 8.05 -16.28
N LYS A 143 1.72 6.76 -16.26
CA LYS A 143 0.35 6.32 -16.54
C LYS A 143 -0.58 6.90 -15.48
N ILE A 144 -1.66 7.54 -15.91
CA ILE A 144 -2.75 7.99 -15.03
C ILE A 144 -3.98 7.13 -15.31
N VAL A 145 -4.58 6.58 -14.26
CA VAL A 145 -5.80 5.78 -14.36
C VAL A 145 -6.89 6.33 -13.46
N ARG A 146 -8.15 6.07 -13.84
CA ARG A 146 -9.32 6.38 -13.03
C ARG A 146 -10.05 5.08 -12.69
N PHE A 147 -9.82 4.60 -11.47
CA PHE A 147 -10.45 3.38 -10.96
C PHE A 147 -11.77 3.73 -10.28
N ARG A 148 -12.77 2.86 -10.45
CA ARG A 148 -14.07 2.94 -9.80
C ARG A 148 -14.34 1.71 -8.94
#